data_AF-A0A812UDS5-F1
#
_entry.id   AF-A0A812UDS5-F1
#
_cell.length_a   1.000
_cell.length_b   1.000
_cell.length_c   1.000
_cell.angle_alpha   90.00
_cell.angle_beta   90.00
_cell.angle_gamma   90.00
#
_symmetry.space_group_name_H-M   'P 1'
#
loop_
_entity.id
_entity.type
_entity.pdbx_description
1 polymer ?
#
loop_
_entity_poly.entity_id
_entity_poly.type
_entity_poly.pdbx_seq_one_letter_code
_entity_poly.pdbx_strand_id
1 'polypeptide(L)'
;ATPEAIRECLAKEYPRNVTIIIPGGISEMFKIREDVEVSCANTRLGFVKLAKEQGVMLVPGYMLGNSQLYQVAKGFLGQLFENISRRLKTSITPFHGRWGTLLFLGPSLSRVAVQEHKQ
;
A
#
# COMPACT_ATOMS: atom_id res chain seq x y z
N ALA A 1 0.04 9.48 -0.89
CA ALA A 1 -0.67 10.77 -0.79
C ALA A 1 0.32 11.81 -0.28
N THR A 2 0.37 12.99 -0.90
CA THR A 2 1.24 14.07 -0.42
C THR A 2 0.60 14.74 0.80
N PRO A 3 1.39 15.26 1.75
CA PRO A 3 0.87 16.05 2.88
C PRO A 3 -0.03 17.20 2.43
N GLU A 4 0.29 17.83 1.30
CA GLU A 4 -0.45 18.95 0.71
C GLU A 4 -1.85 18.52 0.27
N ALA A 5 -1.97 17.38 -0.42
CA ALA A 5 -3.26 16.85 -0.84
C ALA A 5 -4.13 16.44 0.35
N ILE A 6 -3.52 15.91 1.41
CA ILE A 6 -4.24 15.58 2.66
C ILE A 6 -4.78 16.87 3.28
N ARG A 7 -3.97 17.92 3.43
CA ARG A 7 -4.41 19.22 3.98
C ARG A 7 -5.51 19.85 3.14
N GLU A 8 -5.39 19.83 1.81
CA GLU A 8 -6.40 20.36 0.90
C GLU A 8 -7.74 19.61 1.05
N CYS A 9 -7.70 18.28 1.20
CA CYS A 9 -8.91 17.49 1.46
C CYS A 9 -9.54 17.86 2.81
N LEU A 10 -8.73 17.91 3.87
CA LEU A 10 -9.21 18.20 5.23
C LEU A 10 -9.79 19.62 5.39
N ALA A 11 -9.38 20.57 4.56
CA ALA A 11 -9.91 21.93 4.55
C ALA A 11 -11.35 22.04 3.98
N LYS A 12 -11.88 20.99 3.36
CA LYS A 12 -13.24 20.98 2.79
C LYS A 12 -14.29 20.81 3.90
N GLU A 13 -15.54 21.12 3.60
CA GLU A 13 -16.66 20.81 4.51
C GLU A 13 -17.03 19.33 4.46
N TYR A 14 -17.49 18.78 5.59
CA TYR A 14 -18.05 17.44 5.65
C TYR A 14 -19.24 17.31 4.69
N PRO A 15 -19.37 16.21 3.92
CA PRO A 15 -18.59 14.97 3.98
C PRO A 15 -17.38 14.92 3.03
N ARG A 16 -16.99 16.03 2.39
CA ARG A 16 -15.92 16.06 1.38
C ARG A 16 -14.51 16.16 1.97
N ASN A 17 -14.37 16.07 3.28
CA ASN A 17 -13.12 16.13 4.02
C ASN A 17 -12.63 14.78 4.55
N VAL A 18 -13.19 13.68 4.05
CA VAL A 18 -12.77 12.33 4.42
C VAL A 18 -11.57 11.91 3.56
N THR A 19 -10.48 11.53 4.21
CA THR A 19 -9.28 11.00 3.54
C THR A 19 -9.03 9.55 3.97
N ILE A 20 -8.93 8.64 3.01
CA ILE A 20 -8.57 7.24 3.25
C ILE A 20 -7.10 7.06 2.90
N ILE A 21 -6.31 6.56 3.86
CA ILE A 21 -4.87 6.34 3.69
C ILE A 21 -4.58 4.87 3.90
N ILE A 22 -3.98 4.25 2.89
CA ILE A 22 -3.41 2.91 2.99
C ILE A 22 -1.90 3.11 3.10
N PRO A 23 -1.30 3.00 4.31
CA PRO A 23 0.12 3.27 4.52
C PRO A 23 1.00 2.19 3.89
N GLY A 24 0.43 1.06 3.46
CA GLY A 24 1.13 0.03 2.71
C GLY A 24 1.76 0.54 1.41
N GLY A 25 2.62 -0.27 0.82
CA GLY A 25 3.30 0.06 -0.43
C GLY A 25 4.08 -1.13 -0.94
N ILE A 26 5.04 -0.89 -1.83
CA ILE A 26 5.83 -1.94 -2.50
C ILE A 26 6.43 -2.91 -1.47
N SER A 27 7.05 -2.41 -0.40
CA SER A 27 7.64 -3.26 0.65
C SER A 27 6.65 -4.15 1.39
N GLU A 28 5.39 -3.74 1.53
CA GLU A 28 4.37 -4.56 2.19
C GLU A 28 3.93 -5.71 1.27
N MET A 29 3.87 -5.47 -0.05
CA MET A 29 3.51 -6.50 -1.05
C MET A 29 4.49 -7.68 -1.05
N PHE A 30 5.79 -7.45 -0.87
CA PHE A 30 6.80 -8.51 -0.81
C PHE A 30 6.89 -9.22 0.55
N LYS A 31 6.17 -8.73 1.58
CA LYS A 31 6.12 -9.33 2.93
C LYS A 31 4.87 -10.21 3.14
N ILE A 32 4.08 -10.45 2.10
CA ILE A 32 2.84 -11.24 2.19
C ILE A 32 3.10 -12.66 2.71
N ARG A 33 2.28 -13.07 3.67
CA ARG A 33 2.36 -14.35 4.36
C ARG A 33 0.96 -14.92 4.57
N GLU A 34 0.76 -16.16 4.15
CA GLU A 34 -0.55 -16.80 4.22
C GLU A 34 -1.02 -17.06 5.66
N ASP A 35 -0.06 -17.22 6.59
CA ASP A 35 -0.29 -17.52 8.00
C ASP A 35 -0.46 -16.28 8.88
N VAL A 36 -0.03 -15.10 8.41
CA VAL A 36 -0.08 -13.87 9.19
C VAL A 36 -0.21 -12.64 8.30
N GLU A 37 -1.11 -11.77 8.72
CA GLU A 37 -1.32 -10.47 8.09
C GLU A 37 -0.25 -9.48 8.58
N VAL A 38 0.53 -8.94 7.65
CA VAL A 38 1.70 -8.09 7.95
C VAL A 38 1.42 -6.66 7.50
N SER A 39 1.50 -5.71 8.42
CA SER A 39 1.43 -4.28 8.11
C SER A 39 2.75 -3.57 8.39
N CYS A 40 3.17 -2.71 7.46
CA CYS A 40 4.30 -1.80 7.61
C CYS A 40 3.90 -0.41 8.13
N ALA A 41 2.65 -0.24 8.59
CA ALA A 41 2.12 1.04 9.05
C ALA A 41 2.95 1.68 10.19
N ASN A 42 3.56 0.87 11.05
CA ASN A 42 4.40 1.33 12.16
C ASN A 42 5.64 2.14 11.72
N THR A 43 6.12 1.92 10.49
CA THR A 43 7.27 2.65 9.92
C THR A 43 6.86 3.92 9.17
N ARG A 44 5.56 4.17 9.00
CA ARG A 44 5.01 5.22 8.12
C ARG A 44 3.99 6.10 8.85
N LEU A 45 4.44 6.76 9.93
CA LEU A 45 3.57 7.54 10.85
C LEU A 45 3.29 8.99 10.41
N GLY A 46 3.69 9.36 9.20
CA GLY A 46 3.52 10.70 8.66
C GLY A 46 2.09 11.24 8.68
N PHE A 47 1.14 10.38 8.32
CA PHE A 47 -0.28 10.72 8.35
C PHE A 47 -0.81 10.90 9.77
N VAL A 48 -0.22 10.22 10.77
CA VAL A 48 -0.58 10.38 12.18
C VAL A 48 -0.16 11.76 12.68
N LYS A 49 1.06 12.18 12.32
CA LYS A 49 1.55 13.53 12.62
C LYS A 49 0.64 14.59 12.00
N LEU A 50 0.29 14.44 10.71
CA LEU A 50 -0.61 15.36 10.02
C LEU A 50 -2.00 15.43 10.66
N ALA A 51 -2.59 14.28 11.02
CA ALA A 51 -3.90 14.27 11.65
C ALA A 51 -3.88 14.99 13.01
N LYS A 52 -2.82 14.79 13.80
CA LYS A 52 -2.59 15.51 15.05
C LYS A 52 -2.46 17.02 14.83
N GLU A 53 -1.70 17.45 13.82
CA GLU A 53 -1.52 18.87 13.46
C GLU A 53 -2.83 19.53 13.00
N GLN A 54 -3.70 18.79 12.31
CA GLN A 54 -4.98 19.30 11.81
C GLN A 54 -6.14 19.15 12.82
N GLY A 55 -5.90 18.52 13.97
CA GLY A 55 -6.93 18.29 14.98
C GLY A 55 -8.06 17.35 14.52
N VAL A 56 -7.77 16.42 13.61
CA VAL A 56 -8.77 15.51 13.02
C VAL A 56 -8.70 14.11 13.64
N MET A 57 -9.85 13.42 13.66
CA MET A 57 -9.94 12.05 14.15
C MET A 57 -9.30 11.06 13.16
N LEU A 58 -8.49 10.14 13.68
CA LEU A 58 -8.02 8.97 12.93
C LEU A 58 -8.89 7.76 13.26
N VAL A 59 -9.45 7.15 12.22
CA VAL A 59 -10.20 5.89 12.34
C VAL A 59 -9.34 4.77 11.78
N PRO A 60 -8.77 3.88 12.63
CA PRO A 60 -8.00 2.75 12.15
C PRO A 60 -8.94 1.70 11.53
N GLY A 61 -8.54 1.15 10.39
CA GLY A 61 -9.22 0.03 9.74
C GLY A 61 -8.19 -0.99 9.27
N TYR A 62 -8.55 -2.27 9.34
CA TYR A 62 -7.73 -3.37 8.84
C TYR A 62 -8.59 -4.37 8.07
N MET A 63 -8.05 -4.92 6.98
CA MET A 63 -8.71 -5.92 6.14
C MET A 63 -7.96 -7.24 6.24
N LEU A 64 -8.64 -8.30 6.70
CA LEU A 64 -8.09 -9.65 6.83
C LEU A 64 -8.44 -10.52 5.61
N GLY A 65 -7.58 -11.50 5.32
CA GLY A 65 -7.80 -12.53 4.29
C GLY A 65 -7.16 -12.21 2.95
N ASN A 66 -6.66 -10.98 2.76
CA ASN A 66 -5.94 -10.58 1.55
C ASN A 66 -4.66 -11.40 1.37
N SER A 67 -4.00 -11.76 2.47
CA SER A 67 -2.76 -12.55 2.42
C SER A 67 -2.94 -13.99 1.94
N GLN A 68 -4.18 -14.48 1.87
CA GLN A 68 -4.53 -15.84 1.45
C GLN A 68 -5.03 -15.92 0.00
N LEU A 69 -5.21 -14.78 -0.67
CA LEU A 69 -5.70 -14.71 -2.05
C LEU A 69 -4.57 -14.89 -3.07
N TYR A 70 -3.41 -14.32 -2.77
CA TYR A 70 -2.27 -14.25 -3.68
C TYR A 70 -0.99 -14.70 -3.00
N GLN A 71 -0.16 -15.42 -3.76
CA GLN A 71 1.19 -15.74 -3.37
C GLN A 71 2.17 -14.97 -4.25
N VAL A 72 3.14 -14.32 -3.62
CA VAL A 72 4.20 -13.55 -4.28
C VAL A 72 5.47 -14.38 -4.34
N ALA A 73 6.27 -14.24 -5.41
CA ALA A 73 7.55 -14.94 -5.52
C ALA A 73 8.48 -14.59 -4.35
N LYS A 74 9.02 -15.62 -3.69
CA LYS A 74 9.94 -15.52 -2.54
C LYS A 74 11.37 -15.90 -2.94
N GLY A 75 12.32 -15.74 -2.02
CA GLY A 75 13.72 -16.07 -2.24
C GLY A 75 14.44 -15.08 -3.15
N PHE A 76 15.40 -15.57 -3.93
CA PHE A 76 16.26 -14.73 -4.79
C PHE A 76 15.46 -13.89 -5.79
N LEU A 77 14.49 -14.50 -6.48
CA LEU A 77 13.63 -13.80 -7.44
C LEU A 77 12.81 -12.70 -6.75
N GLY A 78 12.19 -13.00 -5.61
CA GLY A 78 11.46 -12.01 -4.83
C GLY A 78 12.31 -10.79 -4.45
N GLN A 79 13.54 -11.03 -3.98
CA GLN A 79 14.46 -9.96 -3.59
C GLN A 79 14.90 -9.09 -4.79
N LEU A 80 15.12 -9.70 -5.95
CA LEU A 80 15.45 -9.01 -7.19
C LEU A 80 14.30 -8.10 -7.64
N PHE A 81 13.08 -8.64 -7.69
CA PHE A 81 11.89 -7.88 -8.07
C PHE A 81 11.55 -6.78 -7.07
N GLU A 82 11.77 -7.00 -5.78
CA GLU A 82 11.60 -5.96 -4.75
C GLU A 82 12.58 -4.80 -4.96
N ASN A 83 13.86 -5.10 -5.20
CA ASN A 83 14.89 -4.10 -5.48
C ASN A 83 14.56 -3.28 -6.74
N ILE A 84 14.17 -3.95 -7.82
CA ILE A 84 13.77 -3.30 -9.07
C ILE A 84 12.53 -2.43 -8.85
N SER A 85 11.51 -2.97 -8.18
CA SER A 85 10.25 -2.26 -7.91
C SER A 85 10.47 -0.98 -7.10
N ARG A 86 11.28 -1.05 -6.03
CA ARG A 86 11.65 0.12 -5.24
C ARG A 86 12.41 1.16 -6.03
N ARG A 87 13.35 0.73 -6.87
CA ARG A 87 14.16 1.63 -7.69
C ARG A 87 13.33 2.35 -8.76
N LEU A 88 12.39 1.63 -9.37
CA LEU A 88 11.50 2.16 -10.39
C LEU A 88 10.26 2.87 -9.80
N LYS A 89 10.05 2.81 -8.48
CA LYS A 89 8.86 3.32 -7.78
C LYS A 89 7.56 2.78 -8.39
N THR A 90 7.59 1.55 -8.86
CA THR A 90 6.45 0.87 -9.47
C THR A 90 6.40 -0.57 -8.99
N SER A 91 5.22 -1.12 -8.77
CA SER A 91 5.06 -2.48 -8.26
C SER A 91 5.21 -3.49 -9.41
N ILE A 92 6.41 -4.05 -9.55
CA ILE A 92 6.69 -5.20 -10.42
C ILE A 92 6.78 -6.44 -9.53
N THR A 93 5.63 -6.91 -9.09
CA THR A 93 5.53 -8.06 -8.19
C THR A 93 4.96 -9.24 -8.96
N PRO A 94 5.73 -10.31 -9.22
CA PRO A 94 5.17 -11.54 -9.76
C PRO A 94 4.34 -12.24 -8.67
N PHE A 95 3.06 -12.47 -8.96
CA PHE A 95 2.13 -13.14 -8.07
C PHE A 95 1.27 -14.17 -8.82
N HIS A 96 0.79 -15.17 -8.10
CA HIS A 96 -0.21 -16.12 -8.59
C HIS A 96 -1.35 -16.27 -7.58
N GLY A 97 -2.50 -16.74 -8.05
CA GLY A 97 -3.64 -17.02 -7.18
C GLY A 97 -3.38 -18.18 -6.21
N ARG A 98 -4.23 -18.29 -5.19
CA ARG A 98 -4.21 -19.34 -4.15
C ARG A 98 -4.02 -20.76 -4.69
N TRP A 99 -4.60 -21.09 -5.84
CA TRP A 99 -4.51 -22.42 -6.46
C TRP A 99 -3.45 -22.55 -7.57
N GLY A 100 -2.44 -21.69 -7.56
CA GLY A 100 -1.43 -21.67 -8.63
C GLY A 100 -1.98 -21.15 -9.96
N THR A 101 -3.18 -20.57 -9.95
CA THR A 101 -3.75 -19.88 -11.11
C THR A 101 -2.82 -18.73 -11.46
N LEU A 102 -2.08 -18.88 -12.56
CA LEU A 102 -1.30 -17.80 -13.13
C LEU A 102 -2.30 -16.73 -13.59
N LEU A 103 -2.29 -15.59 -12.90
CA LEU A 103 -2.94 -14.38 -13.38
C LEU A 103 -2.04 -13.76 -14.47
N PHE A 104 -1.83 -14.53 -15.53
CA PHE A 104 -1.08 -14.09 -16.68
C PHE A 104 -2.05 -13.45 -17.67
N LEU A 105 -1.78 -12.19 -18.03
CA LEU A 105 -2.46 -11.37 -19.06
C LEU A 105 -3.82 -10.77 -18.68
N GLY A 106 -3.82 -9.92 -17.66
CA GLY A 106 -4.62 -8.68 -17.72
C GLY A 106 -3.63 -7.53 -17.58
N PRO A 107 -3.54 -6.57 -18.53
CA PRO A 107 -2.84 -5.34 -18.22
C PRO A 107 -3.63 -4.71 -17.07
N SER A 108 -3.13 -4.76 -15.85
CA SER A 108 -3.61 -3.88 -14.79
C SER A 108 -3.11 -2.48 -15.09
N LEU A 109 -3.62 -1.90 -16.18
CA LEU A 109 -3.61 -0.48 -16.52
C LEU A 109 -4.53 0.31 -15.57
N SER A 110 -4.77 -0.19 -14.36
CA SER A 110 -5.04 0.71 -13.26
C SER A 110 -3.74 1.48 -13.03
N ARG A 111 -3.66 2.72 -13.55
CA ARG A 111 -2.72 3.74 -13.07
C ARG A 111 -3.03 4.01 -11.59
N VAL A 112 -2.80 3.05 -10.70
CA VAL A 112 -2.59 3.31 -9.29
C VAL A 112 -1.16 3.78 -9.23
N ALA A 113 -0.96 5.06 -9.50
CA ALA A 113 0.27 5.73 -9.20
C ALA A 113 0.45 5.64 -7.68
N VAL A 114 1.15 4.60 -7.22
CA VAL A 114 1.71 4.55 -5.87
C VAL A 114 2.83 5.58 -5.84
N GLN A 115 2.44 6.86 -5.76
CA GLN A 115 3.37 7.96 -5.51
C GLN A 115 3.88 7.80 -4.08
N GLU A 116 5.02 7.12 -3.96
CA GLU A 116 5.91 7.28 -2.82
C GLU A 116 6.50 8.69 -2.87
N HIS A 117 5.86 9.61 -2.15
CA HIS A 117 6.50 10.83 -1.71
C HIS A 117 7.15 10.58 -0.36
N LYS A 118 8.46 10.79 -0.33
CA LYS A 118 9.34 10.75 0.83
C LYS A 118 8.73 11.62 1.94
N GLN A 119 8.41 11.01 3.07
CA GLN A 119 8.27 11.71 4.35
C GLN A 119 9.63 11.77 5.03
#